data_AF-A0A846PBW6-F1
#
_entry.id   AF-A0A846PBW6-F1
#
_cell.length_a   1.000
_cell.length_b   1.000
_cell.length_c   1.000
_cell.angle_alpha   90.00
_cell.angle_beta   90.00
_cell.angle_gamma   90.00
#
_symmetry.space_group_name_H-M   'P 1'
#
loop_
_entity.id
_entity.type
_entity.pdbx_description
1 polymer ?
#
loop_
_entity_poly.entity_id
_entity_poly.type
_entity_poly.pdbx_seq_one_letter_code
_entity_poly.pdbx_strand_id
1 'polypeptide(L)'
;MIEFILVVIVGIAIGVGFAYVYFRARVELMARRLGDEIGNRVFEQRKAELDAAIGEKYKAFLEQWKIDKEKDFRQDALAKSRAVLKGALAEQLAPFFKEFGFNPSDARFIGDPVDYVIFDGYTQVRERKADKPITVVLADVKTGQSTLTYEQRRIRRGIEAGQVEFRTIRM
;
A
#
# COMPACT_ATOMS: atom_id res chain seq x y z
N MET A 1 -62.62 74.10 38.85
CA MET A 1 -61.14 74.24 38.85
C MET A 1 -60.44 72.96 39.32
N ILE A 2 -60.87 72.32 40.41
CA ILE A 2 -60.23 71.09 40.94
C ILE A 2 -60.35 69.89 39.97
N GLU A 3 -61.51 69.68 39.35
CA GLU A 3 -61.72 68.58 38.37
C GLU A 3 -60.78 68.66 37.16
N PHE A 4 -60.55 69.87 36.65
CA PHE A 4 -59.63 70.10 35.53
C PHE A 4 -58.18 69.73 35.88
N ILE A 5 -57.73 70.10 37.08
CA ILE A 5 -56.38 69.77 37.57
C ILE A 5 -56.23 68.24 37.74
N LEU A 6 -57.25 67.56 38.25
CA LEU A 6 -57.24 66.10 38.38
C LEU A 6 -57.11 65.39 37.02
N VAL A 7 -57.86 65.83 36.00
CA VAL A 7 -57.78 65.27 34.65
C VAL A 7 -56.38 65.45 34.05
N VAL A 8 -55.75 66.61 34.26
CA VAL A 8 -54.39 66.88 33.78
C VAL A 8 -53.37 65.97 34.47
N ILE A 9 -53.44 65.82 35.80
CA ILE A 9 -52.54 64.94 36.56
C ILE A 9 -52.71 63.48 36.13
N VAL A 10 -53.95 63.02 35.94
CA VAL A 10 -54.25 61.67 35.45
C VAL A 10 -53.68 61.45 34.05
N GLY A 11 -53.84 62.43 33.15
CA GLY A 11 -53.27 62.36 31.80
C GLY A 11 -51.75 62.26 31.79
N ILE A 12 -51.06 63.04 32.66
CA ILE A 12 -49.61 62.97 32.82
C ILE A 12 -49.19 61.60 33.39
N ALA A 13 -49.88 61.11 34.42
CA ALA A 13 -49.58 59.82 35.03
C ALA A 13 -49.74 58.66 34.02
N ILE A 14 -50.79 58.70 33.21
CA ILE A 14 -51.01 57.74 32.12
C ILE A 14 -49.91 57.86 31.07
N GLY A 15 -49.54 59.08 30.67
CA GLY A 15 -48.47 59.32 29.70
C GLY A 15 -47.12 58.79 30.17
N VAL A 16 -46.78 59.00 31.45
CA VAL A 16 -45.56 58.46 32.07
C VAL A 16 -45.61 56.94 32.16
N GLY A 17 -46.75 56.36 32.55
CA GLY A 17 -46.93 54.91 32.59
C GLY A 17 -46.78 54.27 31.21
N PHE A 18 -47.38 54.86 30.19
CA PHE A 18 -47.26 54.41 28.80
C PHE A 18 -45.84 54.55 28.28
N ALA A 19 -45.16 55.67 28.56
CA ALA A 19 -43.77 55.87 28.20
C ALA A 19 -42.83 54.86 28.88
N TYR A 20 -43.08 54.54 30.16
CA TYR A 20 -42.31 53.54 30.90
C TYR A 20 -42.49 52.14 30.32
N VAL A 21 -43.74 51.72 30.04
CA VAL A 21 -44.03 50.41 29.44
C VAL A 21 -43.42 50.31 28.04
N TYR A 22 -43.58 51.35 27.22
CA TYR A 22 -42.98 51.41 25.88
C TYR A 22 -41.46 51.32 25.92
N PHE A 23 -40.83 52.09 26.81
CA PHE A 23 -39.37 52.08 26.98
C PHE A 23 -38.86 50.71 27.46
N ARG A 24 -39.51 50.12 28.48
CA ARG A 24 -39.14 48.79 28.99
C ARG A 24 -39.23 47.72 27.89
N ALA A 25 -40.35 47.68 27.15
CA ALA A 25 -40.55 46.73 26.07
C ALA A 25 -39.47 46.88 24.97
N ARG A 26 -39.09 48.12 24.64
CA ARG A 26 -38.05 48.41 23.65
C ARG A 26 -36.66 47.96 24.11
N VAL A 27 -36.32 48.17 25.38
CA VAL A 27 -35.05 47.72 25.96
C VAL A 27 -34.95 46.20 25.97
N GLU A 28 -36.03 45.51 26.34
CA GLU A 28 -36.04 44.05 26.40
C GLU A 28 -35.90 43.40 25.01
N LEU A 29 -36.58 43.97 24.00
CA LEU A 29 -36.44 43.54 22.60
C LEU A 29 -35.01 43.76 22.09
N MET A 30 -34.39 44.90 22.41
CA MET A 30 -33.02 45.20 21.99
C MET A 30 -32.01 44.29 22.69
N ALA A 31 -32.18 44.02 23.99
CA ALA A 31 -31.33 43.10 24.74
C ALA A 31 -31.41 41.67 24.19
N ARG A 32 -32.60 41.19 23.82
CA ARG A 32 -32.79 39.87 23.20
C ARG A 32 -32.12 39.79 21.83
N ARG A 33 -32.36 40.77 20.94
CA ARG A 33 -31.72 40.81 19.61
C ARG A 33 -30.20 40.84 19.70
N LEU A 34 -29.64 41.69 20.57
CA LEU A 34 -28.20 41.80 20.74
C LEU A 34 -27.62 40.49 21.33
N GLY A 35 -28.32 39.87 22.28
CA GLY A 35 -27.94 38.59 22.86
C GLY A 35 -27.91 37.46 21.83
N ASP A 36 -28.94 37.35 21.00
CA ASP A 36 -29.05 36.32 19.96
C ASP A 36 -27.98 36.53 18.86
N GLU A 37 -27.75 37.77 18.42
CA GLU A 37 -26.72 38.09 17.43
C GLU A 37 -25.31 37.79 17.95
N ILE A 38 -25.00 38.19 19.19
CA ILE A 38 -23.69 37.93 19.80
C ILE A 38 -23.53 36.42 20.03
N GLY A 39 -24.55 35.74 20.54
CA GLY A 39 -24.53 34.30 20.78
C GLY A 39 -24.27 33.50 19.51
N ASN A 40 -25.02 33.79 18.43
CA ASN A 40 -24.84 33.12 17.15
C ASN A 40 -23.47 33.42 16.53
N ARG A 41 -23.00 34.67 16.59
CA ARG A 41 -21.68 35.03 16.02
C ARG A 41 -20.54 34.32 16.75
N VAL A 42 -20.58 34.28 18.09
CA VAL A 42 -19.57 33.58 18.90
C VAL A 42 -19.61 32.08 18.65
N PHE A 43 -20.81 31.50 18.56
CA PHE A 43 -20.99 30.08 18.29
C PHE A 43 -20.45 29.69 16.91
N GLU A 44 -20.81 30.43 15.86
CA GLU A 44 -20.33 30.17 14.49
C GLU A 44 -18.81 30.37 14.38
N GLN A 45 -18.23 31.38 15.04
CA GLN A 45 -16.78 31.56 15.10
C GLN A 45 -16.09 30.38 15.77
N ARG A 46 -16.54 29.99 16.97
CA ARG A 46 -15.98 28.85 17.72
C ARG A 46 -16.07 27.55 16.92
N LYS A 47 -17.18 27.32 16.25
CA LYS A 47 -17.40 26.14 15.41
C LYS A 47 -16.44 26.13 14.22
N ALA A 48 -16.33 27.25 13.50
CA ALA A 48 -15.40 27.37 12.38
C ALA A 48 -13.92 27.21 12.81
N GLU A 49 -13.53 27.77 13.95
CA GLU A 49 -12.19 27.58 14.53
C GLU A 49 -11.92 26.11 14.87
N LEU A 50 -12.88 25.42 15.47
CA LEU A 50 -12.75 24.01 15.82
C LEU A 50 -12.63 23.14 14.56
N ASP A 51 -13.51 23.36 13.57
CA ASP A 51 -13.50 22.62 12.31
C ASP A 51 -12.19 22.85 11.53
N ALA A 52 -11.66 24.07 11.53
CA ALA A 52 -10.38 24.39 10.93
C ALA A 52 -9.21 23.69 11.65
N ALA A 53 -9.19 23.74 13.00
CA ALA A 53 -8.15 23.09 13.80
C ALA A 53 -8.17 21.56 13.66
N ILE A 54 -9.36 20.98 13.59
CA ILE A 54 -9.55 19.55 13.32
C ILE A 54 -9.04 19.23 11.91
N GLY A 55 -9.47 19.98 10.89
CA GLY A 55 -9.05 19.78 9.51
C GLY A 55 -7.53 19.84 9.33
N GLU A 56 -6.86 20.82 9.94
CA GLU A 56 -5.40 20.94 9.94
C GLU A 56 -4.71 19.73 10.58
N LYS A 57 -5.19 19.28 11.75
CA LYS A 57 -4.65 18.08 12.41
C LYS A 57 -4.82 16.84 11.55
N TYR A 58 -6.00 16.63 10.97
CA TYR A 58 -6.27 15.48 10.10
C TYR A 58 -5.39 15.48 8.86
N LYS A 59 -5.16 16.64 8.23
CA LYS A 59 -4.23 16.76 7.11
C LYS A 59 -2.80 16.38 7.52
N ALA A 60 -2.31 16.90 8.64
CA ALA A 60 -0.97 16.57 9.13
C ALA A 60 -0.81 15.08 9.43
N PHE A 61 -1.81 14.46 10.08
CA PHE A 61 -1.81 13.02 10.32
C PHE A 61 -1.86 12.21 9.02
N LEU A 62 -2.65 12.63 8.04
CA LEU A 62 -2.75 11.96 6.75
C LEU A 62 -1.43 12.03 5.98
N GLU A 63 -0.80 13.19 5.93
CA GLU A 63 0.51 13.35 5.27
C GLU A 63 1.59 12.52 5.95
N GLN A 64 1.64 12.52 7.28
CA GLN A 64 2.55 11.67 8.03
C GLN A 64 2.32 10.18 7.74
N TRP A 65 1.06 9.74 7.77
CA TRP A 65 0.69 8.36 7.48
C TRP A 65 1.06 7.95 6.04
N LYS A 66 0.90 8.83 5.06
CA LYS A 66 1.32 8.59 3.67
C LYS A 66 2.82 8.37 3.57
N ILE A 67 3.63 9.23 4.21
CA ILE A 67 5.09 9.12 4.22
C ILE A 67 5.53 7.80 4.85
N ASP A 68 4.95 7.45 6.00
CA ASP A 68 5.30 6.21 6.71
C ASP A 68 4.91 4.97 5.88
N LYS A 69 3.71 4.98 5.28
CA LYS A 69 3.28 3.88 4.41
C LYS A 69 4.08 3.75 3.13
N GLU A 70 4.44 4.86 2.50
CA GLU A 70 5.26 4.84 1.30
C GLU A 70 6.63 4.22 1.58
N LYS A 71 7.22 4.50 2.75
CA LYS A 71 8.47 3.89 3.21
C LYS A 71 8.33 2.38 3.40
N ASP A 72 7.27 1.92 4.06
CA ASP A 72 6.98 0.49 4.25
C ASP A 72 6.80 -0.23 2.91
N PHE A 73 5.99 0.34 2.01
CA PHE A 73 5.77 -0.22 0.67
C PHE A 73 7.06 -0.30 -0.15
N ARG A 74 7.91 0.74 -0.11
CA ARG A 74 9.21 0.71 -0.79
C ARG A 74 10.12 -0.38 -0.23
N GLN A 75 10.17 -0.56 1.10
CA GLN A 75 11.00 -1.59 1.72
C GLN A 75 10.51 -3.00 1.39
N ASP A 76 9.21 -3.25 1.45
CA ASP A 76 8.62 -4.55 1.09
C ASP A 76 8.79 -4.88 -0.40
N ALA A 77 8.57 -3.89 -1.28
CA ALA A 77 8.80 -4.05 -2.72
C ALA A 77 10.27 -4.36 -3.04
N LEU A 78 11.23 -3.68 -2.37
CA LEU A 78 12.66 -3.97 -2.53
C LEU A 78 13.04 -5.34 -1.98
N ALA A 79 12.46 -5.79 -0.86
CA ALA A 79 12.73 -7.10 -0.29
C ALA A 79 12.22 -8.23 -1.20
N LYS A 80 10.99 -8.12 -1.70
CA LYS A 80 10.41 -9.08 -2.66
C LYS A 80 11.16 -9.09 -3.98
N SER A 81 11.45 -7.92 -4.53
CA SER A 81 12.24 -7.77 -5.76
C SER A 81 13.62 -8.43 -5.61
N ARG A 82 14.32 -8.18 -4.50
CA ARG A 82 15.63 -8.81 -4.23
C ARG A 82 15.55 -10.33 -4.10
N ALA A 83 14.51 -10.88 -3.48
CA ALA A 83 14.35 -12.33 -3.37
C ALA A 83 14.10 -12.98 -4.74
N VAL A 84 13.23 -12.38 -5.55
CA VAL A 84 12.94 -12.85 -6.92
C VAL A 84 14.17 -12.73 -7.82
N LEU A 85 14.84 -11.57 -7.82
CA LEU A 85 16.07 -11.36 -8.58
C LEU A 85 17.20 -12.31 -8.15
N LYS A 86 17.34 -12.59 -6.85
CA LYS A 86 18.30 -13.58 -6.36
C LYS A 86 17.98 -14.98 -6.86
N GLY A 87 16.70 -15.38 -6.92
CA GLY A 87 16.28 -16.65 -7.49
C GLY A 87 16.65 -16.77 -8.96
N ALA A 88 16.25 -15.79 -9.78
CA ALA A 88 16.54 -15.77 -11.21
C ALA A 88 18.06 -15.71 -11.51
N LEU A 89 18.82 -14.93 -10.74
CA LEU A 89 20.28 -14.90 -10.86
C LEU A 89 20.93 -16.20 -10.39
N ALA A 90 20.40 -16.82 -9.33
CA ALA A 90 20.91 -18.11 -8.85
C ALA A 90 20.62 -19.24 -9.84
N GLU A 91 19.49 -19.21 -10.53
CA GLU A 91 19.21 -20.12 -11.66
C GLU A 91 20.29 -19.94 -12.73
N GLN A 92 20.47 -18.73 -13.28
CA GLN A 92 21.43 -18.50 -14.37
C GLN A 92 22.91 -18.68 -13.99
N LEU A 93 23.25 -18.40 -12.74
CA LEU A 93 24.61 -18.52 -12.21
C LEU A 93 24.86 -19.84 -11.49
N ALA A 94 23.87 -20.74 -11.43
CA ALA A 94 24.00 -22.05 -10.80
C ALA A 94 25.29 -22.77 -11.16
N PRO A 95 25.74 -22.78 -12.44
CA PRO A 95 26.98 -23.43 -12.83
C PRO A 95 28.23 -22.92 -12.09
N PHE A 96 28.24 -21.70 -11.60
CA PHE A 96 29.40 -21.10 -10.93
C PHE A 96 29.44 -21.33 -9.41
N PHE A 97 28.40 -21.94 -8.84
CA PHE A 97 28.36 -22.28 -7.42
C PHE A 97 28.94 -23.68 -7.17
N LYS A 98 29.58 -23.87 -6.02
CA LYS A 98 30.29 -25.12 -5.68
C LYS A 98 29.35 -26.33 -5.59
N GLU A 99 28.10 -26.08 -5.28
CA GLU A 99 27.03 -27.05 -5.12
C GLU A 99 26.54 -27.62 -6.46
N PHE A 100 26.93 -27.03 -7.60
CA PHE A 100 26.51 -27.48 -8.92
C PHE A 100 27.03 -28.87 -9.29
N GLY A 101 28.20 -29.28 -8.76
CA GLY A 101 28.73 -30.64 -8.90
C GLY A 101 29.14 -31.08 -10.32
N PHE A 102 28.91 -30.25 -11.34
CA PHE A 102 29.24 -30.53 -12.74
C PHE A 102 30.19 -29.47 -13.32
N ASN A 103 30.83 -29.80 -14.45
CA ASN A 103 31.59 -28.80 -15.20
C ASN A 103 30.63 -27.74 -15.77
N PRO A 104 30.82 -26.44 -15.48
CA PRO A 104 29.94 -25.38 -15.98
C PRO A 104 29.86 -25.33 -17.51
N SER A 105 30.95 -25.73 -18.19
CA SER A 105 31.04 -25.74 -19.66
C SER A 105 30.18 -26.84 -20.31
N ASP A 106 29.78 -27.84 -19.53
CA ASP A 106 28.96 -28.97 -19.96
C ASP A 106 27.46 -28.72 -19.73
N ALA A 107 27.09 -27.64 -19.05
CA ALA A 107 25.70 -27.25 -18.80
C ALA A 107 25.14 -26.35 -19.90
N ARG A 108 23.88 -26.56 -20.29
CA ARG A 108 23.11 -25.70 -21.19
C ARG A 108 21.84 -25.23 -20.48
N PHE A 109 21.68 -23.92 -20.35
CA PHE A 109 20.48 -23.33 -19.78
C PHE A 109 19.32 -23.40 -20.79
N ILE A 110 18.15 -23.81 -20.31
CA ILE A 110 16.87 -23.86 -21.04
C ILE A 110 15.85 -22.94 -20.37
N GLY A 111 15.68 -23.04 -19.05
CA GLY A 111 14.75 -22.25 -18.23
C GLY A 111 13.35 -22.87 -18.04
N ASP A 112 12.68 -23.28 -19.12
CA ASP A 112 11.36 -23.95 -19.05
C ASP A 112 11.30 -25.12 -20.04
N PRO A 113 10.82 -26.32 -19.64
CA PRO A 113 10.23 -26.69 -18.34
C PRO A 113 11.25 -27.13 -17.26
N VAL A 114 12.54 -27.14 -17.58
CA VAL A 114 13.66 -27.41 -16.66
C VAL A 114 14.78 -26.38 -16.89
N ASP A 115 15.51 -26.00 -15.85
CA ASP A 115 16.53 -24.95 -15.97
C ASP A 115 17.73 -25.34 -16.82
N TYR A 116 18.24 -26.56 -16.67
CA TYR A 116 19.48 -27.01 -17.33
C TYR A 116 19.38 -28.41 -17.94
N VAL A 117 20.08 -28.57 -19.06
CA VAL A 117 20.54 -29.88 -19.56
C VAL A 117 22.05 -29.94 -19.43
N ILE A 118 22.54 -30.90 -18.66
CA ILE A 118 23.97 -31.06 -18.39
C ILE A 118 24.45 -32.31 -19.13
N PHE A 119 25.46 -32.13 -19.97
CA PHE A 119 26.11 -33.19 -20.72
C PHE A 119 27.39 -33.62 -20.00
N ASP A 120 27.26 -34.32 -18.88
CA ASP A 120 28.40 -34.65 -18.01
C ASP A 120 29.48 -35.45 -18.75
N GLY A 121 30.69 -34.89 -18.79
CA GLY A 121 31.84 -35.43 -19.51
C GLY A 121 31.99 -34.94 -20.95
N TYR A 122 31.07 -34.12 -21.48
CA TYR A 122 31.11 -33.63 -22.85
C TYR A 122 32.41 -32.90 -23.19
N THR A 123 32.87 -31.99 -22.33
CA THR A 123 34.11 -31.24 -22.57
C THR A 123 35.31 -32.18 -22.70
N GLN A 124 35.41 -33.22 -21.86
CA GLN A 124 36.50 -34.20 -21.91
C GLN A 124 36.47 -35.03 -23.20
N VAL A 125 35.28 -35.43 -23.65
CA VAL A 125 35.08 -36.17 -24.90
C VAL A 125 35.39 -35.29 -26.10
N ARG A 126 34.90 -34.05 -26.12
CA ARG A 126 35.15 -33.07 -27.19
C ARG A 126 36.62 -32.74 -27.34
N GLU A 127 37.35 -32.66 -26.23
CA GLU A 127 38.81 -32.43 -26.20
C GLU A 127 39.63 -33.71 -26.44
N ARG A 128 38.97 -34.85 -26.72
CA ARG A 128 39.60 -36.17 -26.91
C ARG A 128 40.48 -36.63 -25.74
N LYS A 129 40.16 -36.16 -24.53
CA LYS A 129 40.83 -36.55 -23.27
C LYS A 129 40.22 -37.79 -22.64
N ALA A 130 38.99 -38.13 -23.02
CA ALA A 130 38.29 -39.34 -22.59
C ALA A 130 37.45 -39.89 -23.73
N ASP A 131 37.35 -41.22 -23.81
CA ASP A 131 36.41 -41.92 -24.69
C ASP A 131 35.40 -42.66 -23.80
N LYS A 132 34.32 -41.95 -23.45
CA LYS A 132 33.27 -42.44 -22.55
C LYS A 132 31.90 -41.95 -23.02
N PRO A 133 30.82 -42.68 -22.72
CA PRO A 133 29.47 -42.16 -22.90
C PRO A 133 29.26 -40.86 -22.12
N ILE A 134 28.47 -39.94 -22.69
CA ILE A 134 28.07 -38.71 -22.03
C ILE A 134 26.77 -38.97 -21.28
N THR A 135 26.73 -38.62 -19.99
CA THR A 135 25.49 -38.68 -19.20
C THR A 135 24.71 -37.40 -19.37
N VAL A 136 23.43 -37.52 -19.73
CA VAL A 136 22.53 -36.37 -19.85
C VAL A 136 21.73 -36.22 -18.56
N VAL A 137 21.88 -35.08 -17.88
CA VAL A 137 21.16 -34.76 -16.64
C VAL A 137 20.23 -33.59 -16.91
N LEU A 138 18.93 -33.79 -16.63
CA LEU A 138 17.96 -32.70 -16.58
C LEU A 138 17.95 -32.17 -15.15
N ALA A 139 18.34 -30.90 -14.99
CA ALA A 139 18.52 -30.27 -13.70
C ALA A 139 17.63 -29.03 -13.57
N ASP A 140 17.12 -28.85 -12.36
CA ASP A 140 16.27 -27.73 -11.97
C ASP A 140 16.82 -27.16 -10.67
N VAL A 141 17.09 -25.86 -10.66
CA VAL A 141 17.80 -25.16 -9.60
C VAL A 141 16.77 -24.55 -8.67
N LYS A 142 16.63 -25.15 -7.48
CA LYS A 142 15.77 -24.61 -6.44
C LYS A 142 16.58 -23.83 -5.41
N THR A 143 16.13 -22.62 -5.09
CA THR A 143 16.68 -21.82 -3.99
C THR A 143 15.73 -21.83 -2.77
N GLY A 144 16.29 -21.90 -1.56
CA GLY A 144 15.53 -21.87 -0.31
C GLY A 144 14.57 -23.05 -0.12
N GLN A 145 13.28 -22.77 0.06
CA GLN A 145 12.21 -23.76 0.30
C GLN A 145 11.41 -24.09 -0.97
N SER A 146 11.92 -23.74 -2.15
CA SER A 146 11.21 -23.99 -3.41
C SER A 146 11.17 -25.48 -3.75
N THR A 147 10.04 -25.94 -4.27
CA THR A 147 9.80 -27.34 -4.66
C THR A 147 9.52 -27.43 -6.16
N LEU A 148 9.70 -28.61 -6.76
CA LEU A 148 9.42 -28.83 -8.19
C LEU A 148 7.96 -28.48 -8.51
N THR A 149 7.72 -27.83 -9.66
CA THR A 149 6.37 -27.55 -10.18
C THR A 149 5.61 -28.84 -10.55
N TYR A 150 4.33 -28.72 -10.88
CA TYR A 150 3.54 -29.89 -11.29
C TYR A 150 4.12 -30.56 -12.54
N GLU A 151 4.47 -29.76 -13.54
CA GLU A 151 5.08 -30.15 -14.81
C GLU A 151 6.45 -30.81 -14.57
N GLN A 152 7.30 -30.19 -13.75
CA GLN A 152 8.62 -30.72 -13.38
C GLN A 152 8.53 -32.06 -12.66
N ARG A 153 7.55 -32.24 -11.76
CA ARG A 153 7.30 -33.54 -11.12
C ARG A 153 6.87 -34.61 -12.13
N ARG A 154 6.13 -34.25 -13.17
CA ARG A 154 5.72 -35.17 -14.24
C ARG A 154 6.91 -35.56 -15.10
N ILE A 155 7.78 -34.59 -15.44
CA ILE A 155 9.05 -34.84 -16.15
C ILE A 155 9.92 -35.80 -15.35
N ARG A 156 10.14 -35.53 -14.05
CA ARG A 156 10.93 -36.40 -13.18
C ARG A 156 10.41 -37.83 -13.16
N ARG A 157 9.09 -38.01 -13.00
CA ARG A 157 8.46 -39.35 -13.05
C ARG A 157 8.65 -40.04 -14.40
N GLY A 158 8.58 -39.30 -15.50
CA GLY A 158 8.85 -39.84 -16.83
C GLY A 158 10.28 -40.36 -16.96
N ILE A 159 11.26 -39.58 -16.46
CA ILE A 159 12.67 -39.99 -16.42
C ILE A 159 12.86 -41.23 -15.53
N GLU A 160 12.29 -41.24 -14.31
CA GLU A 160 12.31 -42.38 -13.38
C GLU A 160 11.70 -43.64 -13.99
N ALA A 161 10.69 -43.49 -14.87
CA ALA A 161 10.06 -44.57 -15.61
C ALA A 161 10.79 -44.94 -16.92
N GLY A 162 11.95 -44.35 -17.21
CA GLY A 162 12.75 -44.64 -18.41
C GLY A 162 12.18 -44.05 -19.70
N GLN A 163 11.25 -43.09 -19.61
CA GLN A 163 10.63 -42.43 -20.77
C GLN A 163 11.53 -41.35 -21.38
N VAL A 164 12.77 -41.71 -21.70
CA VAL A 164 13.78 -40.83 -22.31
C VAL A 164 14.32 -41.52 -23.56
N GLU A 165 14.29 -40.83 -24.70
CA GLU A 165 14.72 -41.37 -25.99
C GLU A 165 15.69 -40.41 -26.69
N PHE A 166 16.75 -40.96 -27.28
CA PHE A 166 17.59 -40.24 -28.22
C PHE A 166 17.14 -40.57 -29.65
N ARG A 167 16.71 -39.57 -30.42
CA ARG A 167 16.25 -39.75 -31.81
C ARG A 167 16.87 -38.71 -32.74
N THR A 168 17.41 -39.19 -33.86
CA THR A 168 17.88 -38.32 -34.95
C THR A 168 16.74 -38.06 -35.93
N ILE A 169 16.25 -36.82 -35.98
CA ILE A 169 15.27 -36.39 -36.98
C ILE A 169 16.05 -35.78 -38.16
N ARG A 170 15.81 -36.28 -39.37
CA ARG A 170 16.36 -35.72 -40.61
C ARG A 170 15.23 -35.01 -41.34
N MET A 171 15.49 -33.77 -41.77
CA MET A 171 14.58 -32.97 -42.59
C MET A 171 15.16 -32.86 -44.00
#